data_AF-W7AM32-F1
#
_entry.id   AF-W7AM32-F1
#
_cell.length_a   1.000
_cell.length_b   1.000
_cell.length_c   1.000
_cell.angle_alpha   90.00
_cell.angle_beta   90.00
_cell.angle_gamma   90.00
#
_symmetry.space_group_name_H-M   'P 1'
#
loop_
_entity.id
_entity.type
_entity.pdbx_description
1 polymer ?
#
loop_
_entity_poly.entity_id
_entity_poly.type
_entity_poly.pdbx_seq_one_letter_code
_entity_poly.pdbx_strand_id
1 'polypeptide(L)'
;MTSLKDYLNSITERAKSEATGDDAPWHRLRIEELKDYEPEGNAKISYGRWEDLLTETGSSLANLGQRAKMICQGLEGWMSNLELERSEGTVYKQNQCGPEWLGIINSTRDSKRCPYNRDMEHWQHAGSKERIQAKDTRHRTLLECMDIISILLVILNNISAGRNNWVTLGGRGVCQALYEGLRSWGGKELAAKLMTFWFLSGRKAPLSGRYQVDFDGTKDSFWSGILKSSGAWKRGLQCSNSNTKSDQYETVCIWNSKLENCEVIQEDQWNQHERKVEEQKGKDLIKKEEADIQAYLREELRKEEGLEAASGIDSQGIMNKILQTGGALAAMAPLSWYAWKRIFKPTGRSSRTKLRGDTGSGEDGVELTAASSHPSSSMGRTFLMQQIEENPESRAAANFNDRTGQLELNSCRTED
;
A
#
# COMPACT_ATOMS: atom_id res chain seq x y z
N MET A 1 3.30 22.12 17.26
CA MET A 1 3.56 21.48 15.95
C MET A 1 2.48 21.95 15.02
N THR A 2 2.85 22.63 13.94
CA THR A 2 1.88 23.28 13.05
C THR A 2 1.96 22.76 11.62
N SER A 3 2.94 21.92 11.29
CA SER A 3 3.15 21.40 9.94
C SER A 3 3.37 19.89 9.89
N LEU A 4 3.11 19.28 8.73
CA LEU A 4 3.47 17.88 8.44
C LEU A 4 4.97 17.64 8.58
N LYS A 5 5.79 18.62 8.18
CA LYS A 5 7.25 18.61 8.35
C LYS A 5 7.64 18.42 9.83
N ASP A 6 7.02 19.17 10.74
CA ASP A 6 7.32 19.05 12.17
C ASP A 6 6.90 17.69 12.74
N TYR A 7 5.74 17.18 12.31
CA TYR A 7 5.29 15.85 12.67
C TYR A 7 6.30 14.79 12.23
N LEU A 8 6.69 14.79 10.95
CA LEU A 8 7.66 13.84 10.41
C LEU A 8 9.00 13.94 11.14
N ASN A 9 9.57 15.14 11.28
CA ASN A 9 10.80 15.33 12.05
C ASN A 9 10.69 14.73 13.46
N SER A 10 9.58 14.94 14.16
CA SER A 10 9.41 14.46 15.54
C SER A 10 9.29 12.95 15.69
N ILE A 11 8.87 12.27 14.63
CA ILE A 11 8.78 10.81 14.61
C ILE A 11 10.05 10.20 14.01
N THR A 12 10.75 10.90 13.12
CA THR A 12 11.98 10.41 12.47
C THR A 12 13.25 10.67 13.25
N GLU A 13 13.34 11.72 14.08
CA GLU A 13 14.50 11.95 14.97
C GLU A 13 14.78 10.76 15.89
N ARG A 14 13.72 10.08 16.34
CA ARG A 14 13.80 8.89 17.21
C ARG A 14 13.92 7.58 16.44
N ALA A 15 13.75 7.61 15.12
CA ALA A 15 13.82 6.41 14.30
C ALA A 15 15.23 5.84 14.30
N LYS A 16 15.32 4.55 14.61
CA LYS A 16 16.48 3.72 14.34
C LYS A 16 15.91 2.49 13.66
N SER A 17 16.33 2.21 12.43
CA SER A 17 15.91 0.99 11.77
C SER A 17 16.43 -0.20 12.56
N GLU A 18 15.53 -1.16 12.74
CA GLU A 18 15.84 -2.42 13.41
C GLU A 18 16.35 -3.47 12.42
N ALA A 19 16.26 -3.18 11.12
CA ALA A 19 16.71 -4.05 10.06
C ALA A 19 18.25 -4.02 9.99
N THR A 20 18.87 -5.04 10.59
CA THR A 20 20.27 -5.38 10.33
C THR A 20 20.29 -6.42 9.20
N GLY A 21 20.68 -6.02 7.98
CA GLY A 21 20.83 -6.94 6.84
C GLY A 21 19.68 -6.98 5.81
N ASP A 22 19.72 -8.00 4.94
CA ASP A 22 18.79 -8.25 3.81
C ASP A 22 17.38 -8.73 4.25
N ASP A 23 17.07 -8.73 5.55
CA ASP A 23 15.89 -9.38 6.13
C ASP A 23 14.56 -8.62 5.91
N ALA A 24 14.57 -7.50 5.18
CA ALA A 24 13.33 -6.85 4.74
C ALA A 24 12.91 -7.43 3.39
N PRO A 25 11.93 -8.35 3.33
CA PRO A 25 11.81 -9.24 2.18
C PRO A 25 11.32 -8.54 0.92
N TRP A 26 10.75 -7.33 1.01
CA TRP A 26 10.02 -6.70 -0.09
C TRP A 26 10.36 -5.23 -0.39
N HIS A 27 11.21 -4.53 0.40
CA HIS A 27 11.71 -3.21 -0.01
C HIS A 27 13.09 -2.79 0.51
N ARG A 28 13.76 -1.97 -0.30
CA ARG A 28 15.13 -1.47 -0.06
C ARG A 28 15.22 -0.21 0.79
N LEU A 29 14.13 0.55 0.96
CA LEU A 29 14.18 1.83 1.66
C LEU A 29 14.57 1.67 3.13
N ARG A 30 15.48 2.53 3.59
CA ARG A 30 15.86 2.71 4.99
C ARG A 30 15.93 4.20 5.33
N ILE A 31 15.53 4.56 6.55
CA ILE A 31 15.58 5.94 7.02
C ILE A 31 17.02 6.42 7.27
N GLU A 32 17.93 5.51 7.61
CA GLU A 32 19.36 5.81 7.85
C GLU A 32 20.04 6.34 6.61
N GLU A 33 19.68 5.83 5.42
CA GLU A 33 20.19 6.33 4.14
C GLU A 33 19.87 7.81 3.91
N LEU A 34 18.87 8.36 4.59
CA LEU A 34 18.54 9.79 4.57
C LEU A 34 19.25 10.59 5.66
N LYS A 35 19.61 9.94 6.78
CA LYS A 35 20.29 10.57 7.93
C LYS A 35 21.80 10.63 7.74
N ASP A 36 22.38 9.51 7.32
CA ASP A 36 23.82 9.29 7.16
C ASP A 36 24.30 9.66 5.76
N TYR A 37 23.45 10.38 5.00
CA TYR A 37 23.80 10.85 3.67
C TYR A 37 24.84 11.96 3.76
N GLU A 38 26.10 11.55 3.87
CA GLU A 38 27.29 12.38 3.64
C GLU A 38 27.78 12.15 2.22
N PRO A 39 27.23 12.83 1.21
CA PRO A 39 27.72 12.69 -0.14
C PRO A 39 29.11 13.33 -0.18
N GLU A 40 30.13 12.49 -0.32
CA GLU A 40 31.40 12.90 -0.92
C GLU A 40 31.08 13.37 -2.35
N GLY A 41 31.05 14.68 -2.55
CA GLY A 41 30.61 15.29 -3.80
C GLY A 41 29.10 15.46 -3.92
N ASN A 42 28.61 15.98 -5.05
CA ASN A 42 27.18 16.22 -5.28
C ASN A 42 26.40 14.91 -5.53
N ALA A 43 26.64 13.86 -4.73
CA ALA A 43 25.91 12.61 -4.89
C ALA A 43 24.42 12.89 -4.72
N LYS A 44 23.64 12.31 -5.65
CA LYS A 44 22.23 12.59 -5.84
C LYS A 44 21.44 11.42 -5.30
N ILE A 45 20.29 11.69 -4.68
CA ILE A 45 19.27 10.65 -4.50
C ILE A 45 18.90 10.17 -5.91
N SER A 46 19.13 8.88 -6.18
CA SER A 46 18.81 8.30 -7.49
C SER A 46 17.31 8.39 -7.74
N TYR A 47 16.90 8.82 -8.94
CA TYR A 47 15.50 8.75 -9.37
C TYR A 47 14.92 7.33 -9.25
N GLY A 48 15.79 6.30 -9.34
CA GLY A 48 15.39 4.89 -9.19
C GLY A 48 15.07 4.45 -7.76
N ARG A 49 15.30 5.29 -6.73
CA ARG A 49 15.06 4.93 -5.31
C ARG A 49 13.67 4.33 -5.08
N TRP A 50 12.65 4.86 -5.74
CA TRP A 50 11.26 4.39 -5.61
C TRP A 50 10.80 3.49 -6.76
N GLU A 51 11.50 3.43 -7.88
CA GLU A 51 11.06 2.60 -9.01
C GLU A 51 11.41 1.12 -8.79
N ASP A 52 12.50 0.84 -8.05
CA ASP A 52 13.01 -0.50 -7.75
C ASP A 52 12.75 -0.91 -6.29
N LEU A 53 11.56 -0.62 -5.78
CA LEU A 53 11.22 -0.96 -4.39
C LEU A 53 11.03 -2.45 -4.19
N LEU A 54 10.38 -3.14 -5.11
CA LEU A 54 10.09 -4.56 -4.96
C LEU A 54 11.36 -5.39 -5.17
N THR A 55 11.72 -6.18 -4.17
CA THR A 55 12.77 -7.22 -4.24
C THR A 55 12.23 -8.56 -4.75
N GLU A 56 10.91 -8.75 -4.78
CA GLU A 56 10.21 -9.97 -5.19
C GLU A 56 9.31 -9.75 -6.42
N THR A 57 8.74 -10.84 -6.94
CA THR A 57 7.75 -10.80 -8.04
C THR A 57 6.52 -10.00 -7.63
N GLY A 58 6.40 -8.79 -8.14
CA GLY A 58 5.24 -7.93 -7.97
C GLY A 58 5.15 -6.91 -9.09
N SER A 59 4.10 -6.11 -9.07
CA SER A 59 3.92 -5.00 -10.00
C SER A 59 4.35 -3.69 -9.35
N SER A 60 5.27 -2.99 -10.02
CA SER A 60 5.61 -1.61 -9.68
C SER A 60 4.57 -0.66 -10.28
N LEU A 61 4.28 0.43 -9.57
CA LEU A 61 3.38 1.47 -10.04
C LEU A 61 4.19 2.50 -10.84
N ALA A 62 3.82 2.74 -12.11
CA ALA A 62 4.57 3.68 -12.94
C ALA A 62 4.64 5.09 -12.32
N ASN A 63 5.85 5.67 -12.33
CA ASN A 63 6.16 6.98 -11.76
C ASN A 63 5.88 7.06 -10.25
N LEU A 64 6.25 6.03 -9.50
CA LEU A 64 5.92 5.90 -8.09
C LEU A 64 6.45 7.10 -7.28
N GLY A 65 7.71 7.49 -7.50
CA GLY A 65 8.30 8.62 -6.80
C GLY A 65 7.53 9.92 -7.06
N GLN A 66 7.14 10.17 -8.31
CA GLN A 66 6.38 11.38 -8.66
C GLN A 66 4.96 11.37 -8.05
N ARG A 67 4.29 10.21 -7.97
CA ARG A 67 2.99 10.07 -7.30
C ARG A 67 3.11 10.30 -5.79
N ALA A 68 4.11 9.68 -5.16
CA ALA A 68 4.38 9.85 -3.74
C ALA A 68 4.65 11.32 -3.39
N LYS A 69 5.44 12.00 -4.22
CA LYS A 69 5.72 13.44 -4.07
C LYS A 69 4.44 14.28 -4.10
N MET A 70 3.56 14.08 -5.09
CA MET A 70 2.31 14.84 -5.18
C MET A 70 1.39 14.58 -3.98
N ILE A 71 1.30 13.33 -3.53
CA ILE A 71 0.51 12.98 -2.34
C ILE A 71 1.09 13.67 -1.10
N CYS A 72 2.41 13.67 -0.92
CA CYS A 72 3.08 14.35 0.19
C CYS A 72 2.82 15.86 0.18
N GLN A 73 2.93 16.53 -0.98
CA GLN A 73 2.58 17.95 -1.12
C GLN A 73 1.11 18.21 -0.79
N GLY A 74 0.21 17.32 -1.20
CA GLY A 74 -1.20 17.37 -0.83
C GLY A 74 -1.42 17.22 0.67
N LEU A 75 -0.77 16.25 1.32
CA LEU A 75 -0.85 16.04 2.77
C LEU A 75 -0.31 17.24 3.56
N GLU A 76 0.75 17.89 3.06
CA GLU A 76 1.26 19.13 3.67
C GLU A 76 0.22 20.25 3.59
N GLY A 77 -0.39 20.44 2.42
CA GLY A 77 -1.48 21.40 2.22
C GLY A 77 -2.73 21.10 3.05
N TRP A 78 -3.05 19.82 3.26
CA TRP A 78 -4.12 19.40 4.17
C TRP A 78 -3.79 19.79 5.62
N MET A 79 -2.61 19.39 6.11
CA MET A 79 -2.22 19.66 7.49
C MET A 79 -2.07 21.15 7.79
N SER A 80 -1.62 21.96 6.83
CA SER A 80 -1.49 23.41 6.99
C SER A 80 -2.83 24.15 7.08
N ASN A 81 -3.93 23.47 6.74
CA ASN A 81 -5.30 23.98 6.78
C ASN A 81 -6.11 23.44 7.96
N LEU A 82 -5.51 22.64 8.85
CA LEU A 82 -6.17 22.20 10.07
C LEU A 82 -6.40 23.37 11.04
N GLU A 83 -7.60 23.43 11.62
CA GLU A 83 -7.99 24.49 12.53
C GLU A 83 -7.96 24.01 13.98
N LEU A 84 -7.29 24.75 14.87
CA LEU A 84 -7.28 24.41 16.29
C LEU A 84 -8.63 24.72 16.92
N GLU A 85 -9.28 23.70 17.47
CA GLU A 85 -10.56 23.82 18.16
C GLU A 85 -10.37 24.57 19.50
N ARG A 86 -10.96 25.77 19.59
CA ARG A 86 -10.73 26.69 20.72
C ARG A 86 -11.20 26.14 22.07
N SER A 87 -12.21 25.28 22.10
CA SER A 87 -12.75 24.71 23.34
C SER A 87 -11.82 23.70 24.00
N GLU A 88 -11.12 22.88 23.22
CA GLU A 88 -10.26 21.81 23.74
C GLU A 88 -8.76 22.16 23.71
N GLY A 89 -8.36 23.17 22.90
CA GLY A 89 -6.99 23.68 22.82
C GLY A 89 -5.92 22.66 22.37
N THR A 90 -6.35 21.45 22.02
CA THR A 90 -5.50 20.29 21.73
C THR A 90 -5.98 19.47 20.54
N VAL A 91 -7.18 19.76 20.01
CA VAL A 91 -7.73 19.08 18.85
C VAL A 91 -7.69 19.99 17.63
N TYR A 92 -7.06 19.49 16.58
CA TYR A 92 -7.06 20.10 15.26
C TYR A 92 -8.18 19.48 14.43
N LYS A 93 -9.13 20.28 13.97
CA LYS A 93 -10.24 19.83 13.16
C LYS A 93 -9.97 20.09 11.68
N GLN A 94 -10.29 19.11 10.85
CA GLN A 94 -10.34 19.32 9.40
C GLN A 94 -11.43 20.34 9.05
N ASN A 95 -11.07 21.33 8.25
CA ASN A 95 -12.01 22.29 7.70
C ASN A 95 -12.50 21.84 6.30
N GLN A 96 -12.82 22.78 5.41
CA GLN A 96 -13.26 22.46 4.05
C GLN A 96 -12.14 21.92 3.15
N CYS A 97 -10.88 21.97 3.57
CA CYS A 97 -9.75 21.37 2.84
C CYS A 97 -9.74 19.84 3.05
N GLY A 98 -10.58 19.14 2.29
CA GLY A 98 -10.60 17.68 2.19
C GLY A 98 -9.75 17.14 1.03
N PRO A 99 -9.54 15.80 0.96
CA PRO A 99 -8.73 15.14 -0.06
C PRO A 99 -9.04 15.55 -1.51
N GLU A 100 -10.30 15.78 -1.82
CA GLU A 100 -10.81 16.14 -3.15
C GLU A 100 -10.40 17.56 -3.57
N TRP A 101 -9.99 18.42 -2.63
CA TRP A 101 -9.63 19.82 -2.88
C TRP A 101 -8.11 20.06 -2.89
N LEU A 102 -7.29 19.05 -2.62
CA LEU A 102 -5.84 19.19 -2.46
C LEU A 102 -5.07 19.33 -3.77
N GLY A 103 -5.67 18.99 -4.92
CA GLY A 103 -4.97 19.01 -6.20
C GLY A 103 -3.96 17.88 -6.37
N ILE A 104 -4.27 16.69 -5.83
CA ILE A 104 -3.42 15.51 -5.94
C ILE A 104 -3.70 14.79 -7.26
N ILE A 105 -2.65 14.57 -8.07
CA ILE A 105 -2.59 13.76 -9.29
C ILE A 105 -3.78 13.97 -10.24
N ASN A 106 -3.55 14.64 -11.38
CA ASN A 106 -4.59 14.94 -12.37
C ASN A 106 -5.77 15.78 -11.85
N SER A 107 -5.61 16.45 -10.71
CA SER A 107 -6.58 17.40 -10.17
C SER A 107 -5.89 18.72 -9.85
N THR A 108 -6.65 19.82 -9.87
CA THR A 108 -6.17 21.14 -9.49
C THR A 108 -6.65 21.45 -8.08
N ARG A 109 -5.77 22.01 -7.25
CA ARG A 109 -6.13 22.44 -5.90
C ARG A 109 -7.19 23.54 -5.95
N ASP A 110 -8.25 23.40 -5.15
CA ASP A 110 -9.23 24.48 -4.97
C ASP A 110 -8.69 25.46 -3.93
N SER A 111 -8.20 26.62 -4.39
CA SER A 111 -7.58 27.62 -3.52
C SER A 111 -8.57 28.33 -2.58
N LYS A 112 -9.89 28.19 -2.79
CA LYS A 112 -10.90 28.74 -1.88
C LYS A 112 -11.17 27.79 -0.72
N ARG A 113 -11.29 26.49 -1.01
CA ARG A 113 -11.55 25.45 0.01
C ARG A 113 -10.28 24.99 0.71
N CYS A 114 -9.16 25.03 0.00
CA CYS A 114 -7.84 24.70 0.52
C CYS A 114 -6.82 25.80 0.16
N PRO A 115 -6.85 26.95 0.85
CA PRO A 115 -5.91 28.04 0.59
C PRO A 115 -4.47 27.62 0.89
N TYR A 116 -3.53 28.21 0.14
CA TYR A 116 -2.09 28.00 0.36
C TYR A 116 -1.62 28.70 1.63
N ASN A 117 -0.87 27.99 2.45
CA ASN A 117 -0.22 28.55 3.65
C ASN A 117 1.30 28.55 3.48
N ARG A 118 1.87 29.67 3.04
CA ARG A 118 3.31 29.79 2.70
C ARG A 118 4.24 29.49 3.88
N ASP A 119 3.77 29.70 5.11
CA ASP A 119 4.59 29.54 6.31
C ASP A 119 4.63 28.07 6.79
N MET A 120 3.66 27.25 6.35
CA MET A 120 3.53 25.85 6.76
C MET A 120 3.73 24.85 5.61
N GLU A 121 3.60 25.31 4.37
CA GLU A 121 3.75 24.48 3.17
C GLU A 121 5.13 24.66 2.54
N HIS A 122 6.09 23.86 3.01
CA HIS A 122 7.49 23.95 2.62
C HIS A 122 7.82 23.23 1.31
N TRP A 123 6.99 22.28 0.87
CA TRP A 123 7.25 21.41 -0.27
C TRP A 123 6.61 21.88 -1.57
N GLN A 124 5.76 22.91 -1.55
CA GLN A 124 5.08 23.43 -2.76
C GLN A 124 6.06 23.91 -3.83
N HIS A 125 7.22 24.41 -3.42
CA HIS A 125 8.24 24.88 -4.36
C HIS A 125 9.06 23.77 -5.01
N ALA A 126 9.04 22.56 -4.44
CA ALA A 126 9.69 21.37 -4.97
C ALA A 126 9.01 20.93 -6.27
N GLY A 127 9.24 21.65 -7.36
CA GLY A 127 8.69 21.34 -8.68
C GLY A 127 9.20 20.00 -9.20
N SER A 128 8.60 19.46 -10.26
CA SER A 128 9.04 18.20 -10.89
C SER A 128 10.51 18.22 -11.34
N LYS A 129 11.07 19.41 -11.60
CA LYS A 129 12.45 19.63 -12.03
C LYS A 129 13.42 19.95 -10.88
N GLU A 130 12.91 20.27 -9.70
CA GLU A 130 13.77 20.62 -8.57
C GLU A 130 14.46 19.36 -8.03
N ARG A 131 15.76 19.49 -7.78
CA ARG A 131 16.59 18.41 -7.26
C ARG A 131 16.41 18.33 -5.75
N ILE A 132 15.89 17.21 -5.28
CA ILE A 132 15.73 16.92 -3.85
C ILE A 132 17.11 16.52 -3.29
N GLN A 133 17.54 17.20 -2.23
CA GLN A 133 18.85 17.01 -1.60
C GLN A 133 18.67 16.59 -0.15
N ALA A 134 19.17 15.43 0.27
CA ALA A 134 18.98 14.95 1.65
C ALA A 134 19.60 15.88 2.73
N LYS A 135 20.58 16.72 2.37
CA LYS A 135 21.17 17.72 3.27
C LYS A 135 20.25 18.88 3.62
N ASP A 136 19.32 19.26 2.74
CA ASP A 136 18.32 20.29 3.07
C ASP A 136 17.22 19.62 3.92
N THR A 137 17.06 20.06 5.16
CA THR A 137 16.07 19.52 6.09
C THR A 137 14.65 19.50 5.50
N ARG A 138 14.27 20.47 4.65
CA ARG A 138 12.95 20.49 3.99
C ARG A 138 12.82 19.37 2.96
N HIS A 139 13.89 19.13 2.20
CA HIS A 139 13.95 18.04 1.23
C HIS A 139 14.01 16.68 1.92
N ARG A 140 14.72 16.56 3.04
CA ARG A 140 14.77 15.33 3.82
C ARG A 140 13.40 14.89 4.31
N THR A 141 12.61 15.80 4.89
CA THR A 141 11.25 15.45 5.35
C THR A 141 10.30 15.12 4.20
N LEU A 142 10.50 15.73 3.03
CA LEU A 142 9.79 15.32 1.81
C LEU A 142 10.19 13.90 1.38
N LEU A 143 11.49 13.56 1.40
CA LEU A 143 11.98 12.21 1.10
C LEU A 143 11.41 11.17 2.08
N GLU A 144 11.38 11.49 3.38
CA GLU A 144 10.78 10.64 4.41
C GLU A 144 9.28 10.38 4.13
N CYS A 145 8.53 11.44 3.81
CA CYS A 145 7.14 11.28 3.40
C CYS A 145 7.01 10.41 2.14
N MET A 146 7.84 10.65 1.13
CA MET A 146 7.82 9.91 -0.12
C MET A 146 8.14 8.44 0.08
N ASP A 147 9.08 8.09 0.97
CA ASP A 147 9.39 6.72 1.33
C ASP A 147 8.17 6.02 1.95
N ILE A 148 7.53 6.63 2.95
CA ILE A 148 6.31 6.10 3.60
C ILE A 148 5.19 5.89 2.57
N ILE A 149 4.91 6.90 1.75
CA ILE A 149 3.84 6.82 0.74
C ILE A 149 4.17 5.79 -0.34
N SER A 150 5.44 5.65 -0.73
CA SER A 150 5.83 4.65 -1.72
C SER A 150 5.65 3.22 -1.17
N ILE A 151 6.01 2.97 0.09
CA ILE A 151 5.73 1.69 0.77
C ILE A 151 4.23 1.39 0.74
N LEU A 152 3.41 2.37 1.12
CA LEU A 152 1.95 2.24 1.09
C LEU A 152 1.43 1.90 -0.31
N LEU A 153 1.83 2.67 -1.33
CA LEU A 153 1.37 2.49 -2.69
C LEU A 153 1.79 1.14 -3.28
N VAL A 154 3.02 0.69 -3.02
CA VAL A 154 3.51 -0.62 -3.45
C VAL A 154 2.67 -1.73 -2.83
N ILE A 155 2.41 -1.65 -1.53
CA ILE A 155 1.60 -2.64 -0.82
C ILE A 155 0.19 -2.66 -1.39
N LEU A 156 -0.45 -1.50 -1.54
CA LEU A 156 -1.81 -1.41 -2.07
C LEU A 156 -1.92 -1.91 -3.52
N ASN A 157 -0.90 -1.67 -4.34
CA ASN A 157 -0.85 -2.12 -5.73
C ASN A 157 -0.69 -3.65 -5.84
N ASN A 158 -0.12 -4.28 -4.82
CA ASN A 158 0.14 -5.72 -4.78
C ASN A 158 -0.78 -6.46 -3.79
N ILE A 159 -1.93 -5.87 -3.45
CA ILE A 159 -2.99 -6.59 -2.74
C ILE A 159 -3.61 -7.60 -3.70
N SER A 160 -3.62 -8.84 -3.26
CA SER A 160 -4.32 -9.94 -3.87
C SER A 160 -5.35 -10.54 -2.93
N ALA A 161 -6.34 -11.11 -3.56
CA ALA A 161 -7.00 -12.31 -3.14
C ALA A 161 -6.23 -13.28 -2.24
N GLY A 162 -6.75 -13.58 -1.05
CA GLY A 162 -6.46 -14.84 -0.36
C GLY A 162 -7.74 -15.66 -0.24
N ARG A 163 -7.64 -16.93 0.18
CA ARG A 163 -8.81 -17.81 0.34
C ARG A 163 -9.86 -17.19 1.29
N ASN A 164 -9.41 -16.60 2.39
CA ASN A 164 -10.27 -16.07 3.46
C ASN A 164 -9.92 -14.63 3.87
N ASN A 165 -8.92 -14.00 3.26
CA ASN A 165 -8.39 -12.70 3.66
C ASN A 165 -7.75 -11.97 2.48
N TRP A 166 -7.57 -10.66 2.60
CA TRP A 166 -6.70 -9.93 1.69
C TRP A 166 -5.25 -10.20 2.05
N VAL A 167 -4.47 -10.65 1.08
CA VAL A 167 -3.06 -10.92 1.24
C VAL A 167 -2.22 -10.09 0.28
N THR A 168 -1.02 -9.80 0.71
CA THR A 168 0.03 -9.20 -0.12
C THR A 168 0.92 -10.30 -0.69
N LEU A 169 1.97 -9.89 -1.40
CA LEU A 169 3.05 -10.78 -1.81
C LEU A 169 3.60 -11.54 -0.58
N GLY A 170 3.72 -12.86 -0.72
CA GLY A 170 4.14 -13.75 0.37
C GLY A 170 3.01 -14.17 1.33
N GLY A 171 1.74 -13.92 1.01
CA GLY A 171 0.59 -14.47 1.76
C GLY A 171 0.31 -13.80 3.11
N ARG A 172 0.96 -12.67 3.40
CA ARG A 172 0.75 -11.90 4.63
C ARG A 172 -0.49 -11.01 4.53
N GLY A 173 -1.21 -10.83 5.63
CA GLY A 173 -2.30 -9.85 5.71
C GLY A 173 -1.82 -8.43 5.38
N VAL A 174 -2.64 -7.63 4.71
CA VAL A 174 -2.23 -6.33 4.15
C VAL A 174 -1.74 -5.35 5.22
N CYS A 175 -2.45 -5.22 6.33
CA CYS A 175 -2.07 -4.33 7.43
C CYS A 175 -0.79 -4.78 8.11
N GLN A 176 -0.58 -6.10 8.24
CA GLN A 176 0.65 -6.66 8.79
C GLN A 176 1.84 -6.39 7.86
N ALA A 177 1.68 -6.59 6.56
CA ALA A 177 2.72 -6.28 5.57
C ALA A 177 3.07 -4.78 5.57
N LEU A 178 2.07 -3.90 5.73
CA LEU A 178 2.29 -2.46 5.85
C LEU A 178 3.09 -2.11 7.10
N TYR A 179 2.71 -2.65 8.25
CA TYR A 179 3.48 -2.48 9.49
C TYR A 179 4.91 -3.00 9.35
N GLU A 180 5.11 -4.19 8.79
CA GLU A 180 6.44 -4.79 8.62
C GLU A 180 7.33 -3.96 7.67
N GLY A 181 6.76 -3.39 6.60
CA GLY A 181 7.46 -2.47 5.72
C GLY A 181 7.88 -1.19 6.44
N LEU A 182 6.95 -0.54 7.14
CA LEU A 182 7.26 0.66 7.94
C LEU A 182 8.28 0.37 9.04
N ARG A 183 8.21 -0.81 9.66
CA ARG A 183 9.17 -1.26 10.69
C ARG A 183 10.56 -1.45 10.10
N SER A 184 10.65 -2.07 8.93
CA SER A 184 11.94 -2.20 8.24
C SER A 184 12.52 -0.84 7.87
N TRP A 185 11.68 0.12 7.46
CA TRP A 185 12.13 1.44 7.06
C TRP A 185 12.59 2.29 8.24
N GLY A 186 11.84 2.31 9.35
CA GLY A 186 12.01 3.29 10.42
C GLY A 186 12.04 2.74 11.86
N GLY A 187 12.01 1.42 12.05
CA GLY A 187 11.95 0.75 13.35
C GLY A 187 10.53 0.56 13.89
N LYS A 188 10.37 -0.27 14.92
CA LYS A 188 9.07 -0.68 15.47
C LYS A 188 8.26 0.48 16.05
N GLU A 189 8.90 1.36 16.82
CA GLU A 189 8.21 2.48 17.46
C GLU A 189 7.59 3.42 16.41
N LEU A 190 8.34 3.74 15.36
CA LEU A 190 7.87 4.59 14.27
C LEU A 190 6.75 3.93 13.48
N ALA A 191 6.91 2.65 13.13
CA ALA A 191 5.88 1.88 12.44
C ALA A 191 4.56 1.87 13.22
N ALA A 192 4.61 1.61 14.53
CA ALA A 192 3.42 1.60 15.37
C ALA A 192 2.72 2.97 15.43
N LYS A 193 3.50 4.06 15.51
CA LYS A 193 2.97 5.44 15.46
C LYS A 193 2.31 5.76 14.12
N LEU A 194 2.95 5.41 13.01
CA LEU A 194 2.40 5.59 11.67
C LEU A 194 1.12 4.77 11.49
N MET A 195 1.13 3.49 11.88
CA MET A 195 -0.08 2.65 11.85
C MET A 195 -1.23 3.26 12.66
N THR A 196 -0.93 3.77 13.85
CA THR A 196 -1.92 4.40 14.74
C THR A 196 -2.52 5.68 14.14
N PHE A 197 -1.67 6.57 13.63
CA PHE A 197 -2.15 7.82 13.06
C PHE A 197 -2.85 7.61 11.72
N TRP A 198 -2.30 6.79 10.83
CA TRP A 198 -2.72 6.72 9.43
C TRP A 198 -3.83 5.67 9.22
N PHE A 199 -3.73 4.48 9.81
CA PHE A 199 -4.52 3.32 9.33
C PHE A 199 -5.45 2.68 10.36
N LEU A 200 -5.26 2.93 11.66
CA LEU A 200 -6.21 2.44 12.66
C LEU A 200 -7.57 3.10 12.49
N SER A 201 -8.64 2.33 12.68
CA SER A 201 -10.01 2.84 12.59
C SER A 201 -10.27 3.98 13.58
N GLY A 202 -11.11 4.93 13.17
CA GLY A 202 -11.56 6.02 14.03
C GLY A 202 -11.50 7.36 13.32
N ARG A 203 -12.10 8.35 13.99
CA ARG A 203 -12.19 9.73 13.51
C ARG A 203 -11.11 10.64 14.10
N LYS A 204 -10.60 10.33 15.30
CA LYS A 204 -9.48 11.06 15.92
C LYS A 204 -8.16 10.30 15.77
N ALA A 205 -7.05 11.02 15.64
CA ALA A 205 -5.71 10.45 15.58
C ALA A 205 -4.68 11.26 16.38
N PRO A 206 -3.74 10.61 17.08
CA PRO A 206 -2.73 11.31 17.88
C PRO A 206 -1.64 11.91 16.98
N LEU A 207 -1.55 13.24 16.90
CA LEU A 207 -0.55 13.91 16.08
C LEU A 207 0.83 13.91 16.77
N SER A 208 0.91 14.55 17.93
CA SER A 208 2.13 14.57 18.74
C SER A 208 1.84 15.09 20.14
N GLY A 209 2.44 14.45 21.16
CA GLY A 209 2.17 14.77 22.56
C GLY A 209 0.68 14.68 22.87
N ARG A 210 0.10 15.80 23.32
CA ARG A 210 -1.33 15.92 23.63
C ARG A 210 -2.22 16.27 22.43
N TYR A 211 -1.63 16.58 21.28
CA TYR A 211 -2.39 17.06 20.12
C TYR A 211 -3.01 15.92 19.34
N GLN A 212 -4.26 16.10 18.90
CA GLN A 212 -5.00 15.16 18.08
C GLN A 212 -5.52 15.84 16.81
N VAL A 213 -5.73 15.05 15.76
CA VAL A 213 -6.44 15.47 14.56
C VAL A 213 -7.82 14.81 14.55
N ASP A 214 -8.87 15.61 14.39
CA ASP A 214 -10.24 15.18 14.15
C ASP A 214 -10.57 15.32 12.66
N PHE A 215 -10.69 14.18 11.98
CA PHE A 215 -10.98 14.09 10.56
C PHE A 215 -12.45 14.43 10.28
N ASP A 216 -12.75 14.96 9.08
CA ASP A 216 -14.13 15.08 8.61
C ASP A 216 -14.60 13.73 8.06
N GLY A 217 -15.06 12.86 8.96
CA GLY A 217 -15.41 11.47 8.68
C GLY A 217 -14.42 10.49 9.31
N THR A 218 -14.19 9.36 8.65
CA THR A 218 -13.24 8.33 9.11
C THR A 218 -11.89 8.47 8.40
N LYS A 219 -10.81 8.04 9.06
CA LYS A 219 -9.46 8.04 8.47
C LYS A 219 -9.38 7.25 7.16
N ASP A 220 -10.06 6.11 7.07
CA ASP A 220 -10.07 5.29 5.86
C ASP A 220 -10.78 6.01 4.70
N SER A 221 -11.85 6.77 4.97
CA SER A 221 -12.50 7.62 3.98
C SER A 221 -11.55 8.71 3.48
N PHE A 222 -10.84 9.38 4.39
CA PHE A 222 -9.82 10.38 4.05
C PHE A 222 -8.75 9.80 3.11
N TRP A 223 -8.14 8.66 3.47
CA TRP A 223 -7.15 7.99 2.62
C TRP A 223 -7.74 7.50 1.30
N SER A 224 -9.00 7.03 1.31
CA SER A 224 -9.69 6.66 0.07
C SER A 224 -9.77 7.82 -0.91
N GLY A 225 -10.01 9.05 -0.42
CA GLY A 225 -10.01 10.27 -1.22
C GLY A 225 -8.64 10.61 -1.78
N ILE A 226 -7.60 10.58 -0.93
CA ILE A 226 -6.21 10.87 -1.32
C ILE A 226 -5.71 9.93 -2.41
N LEU A 227 -5.98 8.63 -2.22
CA LEU A 227 -5.43 7.57 -3.08
C LEU A 227 -6.32 7.31 -4.31
N LYS A 228 -7.52 7.88 -4.40
CA LYS A 228 -8.40 7.75 -5.56
C LYS A 228 -7.72 8.16 -6.87
N SER A 229 -6.88 9.19 -6.84
CA SER A 229 -6.13 9.68 -7.99
C SER A 229 -4.76 9.02 -8.18
N SER A 230 -4.32 8.18 -7.23
CA SER A 230 -3.01 7.51 -7.28
C SER A 230 -2.88 6.47 -8.39
N GLY A 231 -3.97 6.07 -9.04
CA GLY A 231 -3.98 5.00 -10.04
C GLY A 231 -3.86 3.60 -9.45
N ALA A 232 -3.69 3.48 -8.13
CA ALA A 232 -3.75 2.19 -7.45
C ALA A 232 -5.18 1.61 -7.55
N TRP A 233 -5.26 0.30 -7.76
CA TRP A 233 -6.54 -0.41 -7.84
C TRP A 233 -7.31 -0.37 -6.51
N LYS A 234 -6.58 -0.50 -5.41
CA LYS A 234 -7.09 -0.35 -4.04
C LYS A 234 -6.82 1.07 -3.57
N ARG A 235 -7.86 1.72 -3.04
CA ARG A 235 -7.86 3.14 -2.69
C ARG A 235 -7.73 3.38 -1.19
N GLY A 236 -7.92 2.38 -0.34
CA GLY A 236 -7.91 2.61 1.10
C GLY A 236 -7.84 1.31 1.87
N LEU A 237 -7.45 1.43 3.13
CA LEU A 237 -7.21 0.32 4.03
C LEU A 237 -7.63 0.74 5.44
N GLN A 238 -8.32 -0.14 6.14
CA GLN A 238 -8.64 -0.01 7.55
C GLN A 238 -7.99 -1.16 8.32
N CYS A 239 -7.21 -0.80 9.33
CA CYS A 239 -6.49 -1.75 10.17
C CYS A 239 -7.03 -1.74 11.60
N SER A 240 -6.90 -2.88 12.28
CA SER A 240 -7.04 -3.02 13.73
C SER A 240 -5.72 -3.53 14.32
N ASN A 241 -5.45 -3.18 15.56
CA ASN A 241 -4.37 -3.79 16.34
C ASN A 241 -4.96 -4.99 17.08
N SER A 242 -4.37 -6.17 16.93
CA SER A 242 -4.79 -7.36 17.66
C SER A 242 -4.39 -7.20 19.12
N ASN A 243 -5.36 -6.99 20.01
CA ASN A 243 -5.17 -6.63 21.43
C ASN A 243 -4.23 -7.55 22.24
N THR A 244 -3.84 -8.69 21.69
CA THR A 244 -2.98 -9.68 22.35
C THR A 244 -1.47 -9.46 22.12
N LYS A 245 -1.07 -8.77 21.03
CA LYS A 245 0.34 -8.57 20.66
C LYS A 245 0.53 -7.20 20.01
N SER A 246 1.39 -6.37 20.57
CA SER A 246 1.58 -4.96 20.18
C SER A 246 2.04 -4.71 18.73
N ASP A 247 2.42 -5.76 18.00
CA ASP A 247 2.95 -5.69 16.63
C ASP A 247 2.15 -6.54 15.63
N GLN A 248 0.91 -6.91 15.97
CA GLN A 248 0.04 -7.66 15.08
C GLN A 248 -1.12 -6.80 14.60
N TYR A 249 -1.16 -6.58 13.30
CA TYR A 249 -2.19 -5.77 12.66
C TYR A 249 -3.04 -6.61 11.72
N GLU A 250 -4.34 -6.52 11.91
CA GLU A 250 -5.32 -7.23 11.11
C GLU A 250 -5.98 -6.27 10.11
N THR A 251 -6.22 -6.77 8.90
CA THR A 251 -6.96 -6.03 7.89
C THR A 251 -8.45 -6.17 8.16
N VAL A 252 -9.06 -5.09 8.62
CA VAL A 252 -10.50 -5.03 8.85
C VAL A 252 -11.22 -4.91 7.52
N CYS A 253 -10.71 -4.03 6.65
CA CYS A 253 -11.42 -3.68 5.43
C CYS A 253 -10.53 -2.99 4.38
N ILE A 254 -10.89 -3.12 3.10
CA ILE A 254 -10.19 -2.52 1.96
C ILE A 254 -11.18 -1.78 1.05
N TRP A 255 -10.80 -0.58 0.62
CA TRP A 255 -11.56 0.20 -0.35
C TRP A 255 -11.10 -0.12 -1.77
N ASN A 256 -12.03 -0.54 -2.61
CA ASN A 256 -11.80 -0.86 -4.01
C ASN A 256 -12.16 0.33 -4.90
N SER A 257 -11.45 0.52 -6.01
CA SER A 257 -11.76 1.57 -6.98
C SER A 257 -13.18 1.54 -7.55
N LYS A 258 -13.82 0.38 -7.56
CA LYS A 258 -15.16 0.17 -8.12
C LYS A 258 -16.29 0.37 -7.12
N LEU A 259 -16.02 0.29 -5.83
CA LEU A 259 -17.03 0.38 -4.79
C LEU A 259 -16.81 1.64 -3.96
N GLU A 260 -17.90 2.32 -3.63
CA GLU A 260 -17.87 3.48 -2.72
C GLU A 260 -17.84 3.08 -1.25
N ASN A 261 -17.93 1.78 -0.97
CA ASN A 261 -17.95 1.26 0.38
C ASN A 261 -16.78 0.32 0.62
N CYS A 262 -16.42 0.24 1.89
CA CYS A 262 -15.38 -0.63 2.38
C CYS A 262 -15.82 -2.11 2.23
N GLU A 263 -15.04 -2.92 1.49
CA GLU A 263 -15.29 -4.36 1.31
C GLU A 263 -14.85 -5.13 2.57
N VAL A 264 -15.80 -5.50 3.43
CA VAL A 264 -15.61 -6.56 4.43
C VAL A 264 -15.81 -7.89 3.70
N ILE A 265 -14.79 -8.73 3.64
CA ILE A 265 -14.89 -10.00 2.88
C ILE A 265 -15.93 -10.91 3.53
N GLN A 266 -16.93 -11.32 2.73
CA GLN A 266 -17.61 -12.60 2.87
C GLN A 266 -17.05 -13.57 1.80
N GLU A 267 -16.82 -14.83 2.16
CA GLU A 267 -16.08 -15.86 1.39
C GLU A 267 -16.69 -16.14 0.00
N ASP A 268 -17.97 -15.86 -0.20
CA ASP A 268 -18.74 -16.11 -1.42
C ASP A 268 -18.59 -15.02 -2.49
N GLN A 269 -18.49 -13.75 -2.08
CA GLN A 269 -18.27 -12.61 -3.00
C GLN A 269 -16.87 -12.64 -3.63
N TRP A 270 -15.91 -13.23 -2.91
CA TRP A 270 -14.52 -13.40 -3.33
C TRP A 270 -14.39 -14.21 -4.64
N ASN A 271 -14.98 -15.40 -4.66
CA ASN A 271 -14.90 -16.34 -5.79
C ASN A 271 -15.48 -15.77 -7.10
N GLN A 272 -16.44 -14.85 -7.01
CA GLN A 272 -17.00 -14.19 -8.20
C GLN A 272 -16.10 -13.07 -8.73
N HIS A 273 -15.41 -12.34 -7.84
CA HIS A 273 -14.53 -11.26 -8.23
C HIS A 273 -13.26 -11.78 -8.90
N GLU A 274 -12.66 -12.83 -8.33
CA GLU A 274 -11.43 -13.45 -8.83
C GLU A 274 -11.61 -13.94 -10.27
N ARG A 275 -12.73 -14.61 -10.56
CA ARG A 275 -13.12 -15.00 -11.93
C ARG A 275 -13.20 -13.81 -12.88
N LYS A 276 -13.75 -12.66 -12.44
CA LYS A 276 -13.86 -11.46 -13.29
C LYS A 276 -12.50 -10.80 -13.55
N VAL A 277 -11.59 -10.82 -12.58
CA VAL A 277 -10.23 -10.27 -12.73
C VAL A 277 -9.38 -11.15 -13.65
N GLU A 278 -9.44 -12.47 -13.47
CA GLU A 278 -8.76 -13.42 -14.37
C GLU A 278 -9.32 -13.34 -15.79
N GLU A 279 -10.64 -13.25 -15.94
CA GLU A 279 -11.29 -13.05 -17.24
C GLU A 279 -10.84 -11.73 -17.90
N GLN A 280 -10.71 -10.65 -17.12
CA GLN A 280 -10.25 -9.36 -17.65
C GLN A 280 -8.78 -9.41 -18.04
N LYS A 281 -7.90 -9.99 -17.20
CA LYS A 281 -6.49 -10.20 -17.54
C LYS A 281 -6.34 -11.05 -18.80
N GLY A 282 -7.15 -12.10 -18.96
CA GLY A 282 -7.20 -12.91 -20.17
C GLY A 282 -7.59 -12.07 -21.39
N LYS A 283 -8.62 -11.22 -21.28
CA LYS A 283 -9.02 -10.30 -22.36
C LYS A 283 -7.93 -9.29 -22.72
N ASP A 284 -7.22 -8.76 -21.72
CA ASP A 284 -6.17 -7.77 -21.93
C ASP A 284 -4.93 -8.41 -22.58
N LEU A 285 -4.59 -9.66 -22.21
CA LEU A 285 -3.54 -10.44 -22.87
C LEU A 285 -3.89 -10.75 -24.34
N ILE A 286 -5.12 -11.18 -24.61
CA ILE A 286 -5.60 -11.44 -25.99
C ILE A 286 -5.53 -10.15 -26.82
N LYS A 287 -6.01 -9.03 -26.28
CA LYS A 287 -5.94 -7.73 -26.98
C LYS A 287 -4.51 -7.29 -27.28
N LYS A 288 -3.58 -7.56 -26.36
CA LYS A 288 -2.17 -7.26 -26.55
C LYS A 288 -1.59 -8.13 -27.68
N GLU A 289 -1.87 -9.43 -27.67
CA GLU A 289 -1.42 -10.36 -28.71
C GLU A 289 -2.01 -10.00 -30.09
N GLU A 290 -3.28 -9.61 -30.16
CA GLU A 290 -3.91 -9.11 -31.39
C GLU A 290 -3.23 -7.83 -31.91
N ALA A 291 -2.86 -6.91 -31.01
CA ALA A 291 -2.15 -5.69 -31.38
C ALA A 291 -0.73 -5.99 -31.91
N ASP A 292 -0.02 -6.94 -31.30
CA ASP A 292 1.31 -7.36 -31.71
C ASP A 292 1.27 -8.06 -33.09
N ILE A 293 0.28 -8.93 -33.34
CA ILE A 293 0.06 -9.58 -34.65
C ILE A 293 -0.26 -8.53 -35.73
N GLN A 294 -1.13 -7.55 -35.43
CA GLN A 294 -1.44 -6.49 -36.38
C GLN A 294 -0.22 -5.61 -36.69
N ALA A 295 0.61 -5.31 -35.69
CA ALA A 295 1.85 -4.57 -35.89
C ALA A 295 2.82 -5.32 -36.81
N TYR A 296 3.00 -6.63 -36.58
CA TYR A 296 3.82 -7.50 -37.42
C TYR A 296 3.33 -7.54 -38.88
N LEU A 297 2.02 -7.74 -39.11
CA LEU A 297 1.45 -7.77 -40.45
C LEU A 297 1.62 -6.45 -41.20
N ARG A 298 1.50 -5.30 -40.51
CA ARG A 298 1.76 -3.99 -41.11
C ARG A 298 3.23 -3.81 -41.49
N GLU A 299 4.15 -4.31 -40.67
CA GLU A 299 5.57 -4.23 -40.97
C GLU A 299 5.94 -5.08 -42.20
N GLU A 300 5.33 -6.26 -42.35
CA GLU A 300 5.58 -7.14 -43.50
C GLU A 300 5.03 -6.57 -44.82
N LEU A 301 3.81 -6.02 -44.81
CA LEU A 301 3.26 -5.29 -45.96
C LEU A 301 4.16 -4.12 -46.39
N ARG A 302 4.75 -3.40 -45.42
CA ARG A 302 5.67 -2.29 -45.73
C ARG A 302 6.95 -2.77 -46.41
N LYS A 303 7.41 -3.98 -46.13
CA LYS A 303 8.59 -4.57 -46.81
C LYS A 303 8.25 -4.95 -48.26
N GLU A 304 7.05 -5.50 -48.49
CA GLU A 304 6.59 -5.84 -49.85
C GLU A 304 6.42 -4.58 -50.72
N GLU A 305 5.78 -3.53 -50.20
CA GLU A 305 5.65 -2.24 -50.91
C GLU A 305 7.02 -1.60 -51.20
N GLY A 306 7.98 -1.76 -50.28
CA GLY A 306 9.36 -1.31 -50.48
C GLY A 306 10.11 -2.08 -51.58
N LEU A 307 9.82 -3.39 -51.72
CA LEU A 307 10.38 -4.25 -52.77
C LEU A 307 9.77 -3.94 -54.15
N GLU A 308 8.46 -3.64 -54.21
CA GLU A 308 7.82 -3.21 -55.46
C GLU A 308 8.37 -1.86 -55.94
N ALA A 309 8.53 -0.89 -55.02
CA ALA A 309 9.14 0.40 -55.34
C ALA A 309 10.61 0.28 -55.81
N ALA A 310 11.34 -0.73 -55.34
CA ALA A 310 12.72 -0.99 -55.78
C ALA A 310 12.81 -1.73 -57.14
N SER A 311 11.75 -2.41 -57.57
CA SER A 311 11.76 -3.25 -58.77
C SER A 311 11.56 -2.50 -60.09
N GLY A 312 11.08 -1.25 -60.06
CA GLY A 312 10.98 -0.38 -61.25
C GLY A 312 10.13 -0.94 -62.39
N ILE A 313 9.20 -1.86 -62.11
CA ILE A 313 8.33 -2.48 -63.11
C ILE A 313 7.08 -1.61 -63.26
N ASP A 314 6.90 -1.04 -64.46
CA ASP A 314 5.78 -0.19 -64.86
C ASP A 314 4.42 -0.91 -64.66
N SER A 315 3.67 -0.48 -63.65
CA SER A 315 2.46 -1.13 -63.14
C SER A 315 1.27 -1.09 -64.12
N GLN A 316 1.36 -0.32 -65.21
CA GLN A 316 0.33 -0.31 -66.25
C GLN A 316 0.27 -1.61 -67.08
N GLY A 317 1.33 -2.41 -67.11
CA GLY A 317 1.35 -3.68 -67.87
C GLY A 317 0.65 -4.86 -67.21
N ILE A 318 0.52 -4.86 -65.87
CA ILE A 318 0.11 -6.05 -65.10
C ILE A 318 -1.42 -6.12 -64.90
N MET A 319 -2.09 -4.97 -64.75
CA MET A 319 -3.56 -4.92 -64.61
C MET A 319 -4.31 -5.50 -65.81
N ASN A 320 -3.77 -5.40 -67.04
CA ASN A 320 -4.36 -6.01 -68.22
C ASN A 320 -4.22 -7.54 -68.28
N LYS A 321 -3.24 -8.14 -67.57
CA LYS A 321 -3.10 -9.60 -67.49
C LYS A 321 -4.01 -10.21 -66.41
N ILE A 322 -4.22 -9.52 -65.29
CA ILE A 322 -5.05 -10.04 -64.19
C ILE A 322 -6.54 -10.05 -64.55
N LEU A 323 -7.03 -9.10 -65.36
CA LEU A 323 -8.43 -9.10 -65.83
C LEU A 323 -8.76 -10.25 -66.80
N GLN A 324 -7.78 -10.85 -67.49
CA GLN A 324 -8.02 -12.01 -68.36
C GLN A 324 -7.99 -13.36 -67.62
N THR A 325 -7.41 -13.42 -66.43
CA THR A 325 -7.42 -14.62 -65.55
C THR A 325 -8.38 -14.43 -64.37
N GLY A 326 -9.59 -13.96 -64.66
CA GLY A 326 -10.69 -13.94 -63.69
C GLY A 326 -11.07 -15.37 -63.30
N GLY A 327 -10.99 -15.71 -62.01
CA GLY A 327 -11.62 -16.94 -61.51
C GLY A 327 -11.20 -17.47 -60.13
N ALA A 328 -10.01 -17.18 -59.62
CA ALA A 328 -9.48 -17.99 -58.50
C ALA A 328 -9.61 -17.40 -57.08
N LEU A 329 -9.69 -16.07 -56.89
CA LEU A 329 -9.52 -15.49 -55.55
C LEU A 329 -10.79 -15.32 -54.71
N ALA A 330 -11.99 -15.53 -55.27
CA ALA A 330 -13.25 -15.46 -54.52
C ALA A 330 -13.55 -16.73 -53.68
N ALA A 331 -12.77 -17.82 -53.83
CA ALA A 331 -13.07 -19.12 -53.20
C ALA A 331 -12.42 -19.34 -51.81
N MET A 332 -11.53 -18.46 -51.34
CA MET A 332 -10.75 -18.71 -50.12
C MET A 332 -11.36 -18.12 -48.83
N ALA A 333 -12.20 -17.08 -48.93
CA ALA A 333 -12.85 -16.47 -47.77
C ALA A 333 -13.84 -17.39 -47.01
N PRO A 334 -14.58 -18.32 -47.66
CA PRO A 334 -15.50 -19.21 -46.95
C PRO A 334 -14.80 -20.31 -46.13
N LEU A 335 -13.61 -20.75 -46.54
CA LEU A 335 -12.90 -21.87 -45.90
C LEU A 335 -12.25 -21.47 -44.58
N SER A 336 -11.72 -20.25 -44.49
CA SER A 336 -11.17 -19.68 -43.26
C SER A 336 -12.26 -19.45 -42.20
N TRP A 337 -13.48 -19.04 -42.60
CA TRP A 337 -14.62 -18.95 -41.69
C TRP A 337 -15.09 -20.33 -41.18
N TYR A 338 -15.08 -21.36 -42.04
CA TYR A 338 -15.49 -22.72 -41.65
C TYR A 338 -14.50 -23.39 -40.68
N ALA A 339 -13.19 -23.19 -40.87
CA ALA A 339 -12.15 -23.71 -39.98
C ALA A 339 -12.24 -23.09 -38.57
N TRP A 340 -12.47 -21.78 -38.48
CA TRP A 340 -12.61 -21.07 -37.21
C TRP A 340 -13.82 -21.56 -36.39
N LYS A 341 -14.97 -21.78 -37.04
CA LYS A 341 -16.20 -22.23 -36.35
C LYS A 341 -16.11 -23.66 -35.79
N ARG A 342 -15.23 -24.51 -36.34
CA ARG A 342 -15.09 -25.92 -35.90
C ARG A 342 -14.14 -26.08 -34.72
N ILE A 343 -13.10 -25.25 -34.61
CA ILE A 343 -12.11 -25.34 -33.53
C ILE A 343 -12.66 -24.80 -32.20
N PHE A 344 -13.56 -23.82 -32.24
CA PHE A 344 -13.99 -23.09 -31.05
C PHE A 344 -15.43 -23.37 -30.57
N LYS A 345 -16.03 -24.53 -30.87
CA LYS A 345 -17.33 -24.90 -30.26
C LYS A 345 -17.12 -25.39 -28.81
N PRO A 346 -17.71 -24.73 -27.79
CA PRO A 346 -17.60 -25.19 -26.41
C PRO A 346 -18.45 -26.45 -26.21
N THR A 347 -17.82 -27.57 -25.88
CA THR A 347 -18.51 -28.79 -25.43
C THR A 347 -19.00 -28.59 -23.99
N GLY A 348 -20.28 -28.28 -23.83
CA GLY A 348 -20.94 -28.27 -22.52
C GLY A 348 -21.03 -29.67 -21.93
N ARG A 349 -20.11 -30.01 -21.01
CA ARG A 349 -20.18 -31.25 -20.22
C ARG A 349 -20.72 -30.90 -18.83
N SER A 350 -22.02 -31.14 -18.65
CA SER A 350 -22.71 -31.08 -17.36
C SER A 350 -22.26 -32.26 -16.49
N SER A 351 -21.50 -31.99 -15.44
CA SER A 351 -21.20 -32.98 -14.39
C SER A 351 -22.29 -32.93 -13.33
N ARG A 352 -23.22 -33.88 -13.42
CA ARG A 352 -24.28 -34.13 -12.43
C ARG A 352 -23.74 -35.12 -11.41
N THR A 353 -23.22 -34.64 -10.29
CA THR A 353 -22.75 -35.51 -9.19
C THR A 353 -23.95 -35.96 -8.36
N LYS A 354 -24.25 -37.26 -8.44
CA LYS A 354 -25.23 -37.96 -7.61
C LYS A 354 -24.66 -38.13 -6.20
N LEU A 355 -25.24 -37.45 -5.21
CA LEU A 355 -25.06 -37.79 -3.80
C LEU A 355 -25.90 -39.03 -3.49
N ARG A 356 -25.22 -40.14 -3.17
CA ARG A 356 -25.82 -41.35 -2.62
C ARG A 356 -25.42 -41.40 -1.15
N GLY A 357 -26.41 -41.42 -0.27
CA GLY A 357 -26.20 -41.59 1.16
C GLY A 357 -25.78 -43.01 1.51
N ASP A 358 -25.01 -43.13 2.57
CA ASP A 358 -24.91 -44.34 3.37
C ASP A 358 -24.90 -43.94 4.84
N THR A 359 -25.96 -44.39 5.53
CA THR A 359 -26.11 -44.51 6.97
C THR A 359 -25.28 -45.70 7.45
N GLY A 360 -24.43 -45.50 8.47
CA GLY A 360 -23.68 -46.57 9.10
C GLY A 360 -23.38 -46.24 10.56
N SER A 361 -24.24 -46.75 11.44
CA SER A 361 -24.07 -46.89 12.88
C SER A 361 -22.94 -47.89 13.20
N GLY A 362 -22.13 -47.60 14.21
CA GLY A 362 -21.16 -48.55 14.78
C GLY A 362 -20.58 -48.02 16.08
N GLU A 363 -21.11 -48.54 17.19
CA GLU A 363 -20.57 -48.47 18.55
C GLU A 363 -19.26 -49.29 18.68
N ASP A 364 -18.69 -49.27 19.89
CA ASP A 364 -17.46 -49.93 20.41
C ASP A 364 -16.26 -48.97 20.47
N GLY A 365 -15.71 -48.55 21.62
CA GLY A 365 -15.72 -49.15 22.95
C GLY A 365 -14.43 -49.94 23.20
N VAL A 366 -13.29 -49.26 23.43
CA VAL A 366 -12.10 -49.88 24.06
C VAL A 366 -11.38 -48.88 24.96
N GLU A 367 -11.54 -49.15 26.25
CA GLU A 367 -10.72 -48.72 27.37
C GLU A 367 -9.45 -49.60 27.42
N LEU A 368 -8.26 -49.02 27.56
CA LEU A 368 -7.09 -49.73 28.09
C LEU A 368 -6.16 -48.75 28.81
N THR A 369 -5.90 -49.11 30.06
CA THR A 369 -5.08 -48.47 31.09
C THR A 369 -3.65 -49.02 31.09
N ALA A 370 -2.80 -48.37 31.89
CA ALA A 370 -1.50 -48.80 32.44
C ALA A 370 -0.26 -48.63 31.51
N ALA A 371 0.96 -48.37 32.00
CA ALA A 371 1.51 -47.89 33.27
C ALA A 371 3.05 -47.70 33.10
N SER A 372 3.66 -46.94 34.02
CA SER A 372 5.11 -46.96 34.37
C SER A 372 6.05 -46.33 33.33
N SER A 373 7.18 -45.67 33.64
CA SER A 373 8.02 -45.63 34.85
C SER A 373 9.01 -44.45 34.75
N HIS A 374 9.26 -43.75 35.87
CA HIS A 374 10.45 -42.90 36.10
C HIS A 374 11.73 -43.76 36.21
N PRO A 375 12.95 -43.20 35.98
CA PRO A 375 13.75 -42.54 37.04
C PRO A 375 14.41 -41.22 36.57
N SER A 376 14.46 -40.15 37.38
CA SER A 376 15.48 -39.83 38.39
C SER A 376 16.93 -39.79 37.87
N SER A 377 17.49 -38.58 37.76
CA SER A 377 18.93 -38.32 37.88
C SER A 377 19.15 -36.83 38.20
N SER A 378 19.50 -36.56 39.45
CA SER A 378 20.01 -35.32 39.98
C SER A 378 21.50 -35.11 39.65
N MET A 379 21.91 -33.86 39.49
CA MET A 379 23.23 -33.26 39.79
C MET A 379 23.13 -31.82 39.26
N GLY A 380 23.12 -30.75 40.04
CA GLY A 380 23.98 -30.46 41.17
C GLY A 380 25.22 -29.71 40.66
N ARG A 381 25.17 -28.38 40.56
CA ARG A 381 26.36 -27.54 40.74
C ARG A 381 26.04 -26.09 41.06
N THR A 382 26.66 -25.67 42.15
CA THR A 382 26.61 -24.40 42.85
C THR A 382 27.78 -23.51 42.39
N PHE A 383 27.66 -22.21 42.66
CA PHE A 383 28.70 -21.16 42.75
C PHE A 383 29.30 -20.56 41.47
N LEU A 384 28.98 -19.27 41.23
CA LEU A 384 29.93 -18.18 41.46
C LEU A 384 29.19 -16.84 41.61
N MET A 385 29.33 -16.23 42.80
CA MET A 385 29.18 -14.81 43.02
C MET A 385 30.33 -14.07 42.33
N GLN A 386 30.04 -12.92 41.70
CA GLN A 386 30.83 -11.72 41.99
C GLN A 386 30.04 -10.45 41.67
N GLN A 387 30.11 -9.54 42.63
CA GLN A 387 29.56 -8.19 42.68
C GLN A 387 30.10 -7.30 41.56
N ILE A 388 29.35 -6.24 41.21
CA ILE A 388 29.83 -4.85 41.31
C ILE A 388 28.69 -3.86 41.01
N GLU A 389 28.55 -2.97 41.98
CA GLU A 389 28.11 -1.55 41.96
C GLU A 389 26.65 -1.14 41.80
N GLU A 390 26.26 -0.39 42.84
CA GLU A 390 25.01 0.27 43.15
C GLU A 390 24.88 1.57 42.34
N ASN A 391 23.65 1.89 41.89
CA ASN A 391 23.30 3.26 41.54
C ASN A 391 21.83 3.53 41.96
N PRO A 392 21.58 4.26 43.07
CA PRO A 392 20.24 4.47 43.59
C PRO A 392 19.75 5.90 43.33
N GLU A 393 19.30 6.21 42.11
CA GLU A 393 18.54 7.44 41.83
C GLU A 393 17.43 7.19 40.80
N SER A 394 16.29 6.65 41.24
CA SER A 394 14.95 6.95 40.67
C SER A 394 13.87 6.08 41.32
N ARG A 395 13.52 6.38 42.57
CA ARG A 395 12.23 5.97 43.15
C ARG A 395 11.39 7.22 43.39
N ALA A 396 10.68 7.67 42.34
CA ALA A 396 9.50 8.48 42.53
C ALA A 396 8.35 7.54 42.92
N ALA A 397 8.03 7.54 44.21
CA ALA A 397 6.95 6.78 44.78
C ALA A 397 5.61 7.29 44.24
N ALA A 398 4.85 6.39 43.62
CA ALA A 398 3.41 6.50 43.49
C ALA A 398 2.80 6.26 44.89
N ASN A 399 2.29 7.31 45.52
CA ASN A 399 1.41 7.19 46.68
C ASN A 399 -0.05 7.16 46.19
N PHE A 400 -0.60 5.95 46.08
CA PHE A 400 -2.03 5.71 45.91
C PHE A 400 -2.63 5.57 47.31
N ASN A 401 -3.27 6.62 47.80
CA ASN A 401 -3.97 6.60 49.08
C ASN A 401 -5.45 6.29 48.83
N ASP A 402 -5.81 5.02 49.01
CA ASP A 402 -7.18 4.53 48.93
C ASP A 402 -7.81 4.63 50.32
N ARG A 403 -8.44 5.77 50.63
CA ARG A 403 -9.43 5.99 51.72
C ARG A 403 -9.70 7.49 51.88
N THR A 404 -10.73 7.99 51.19
CA THR A 404 -11.72 8.99 51.63
C THR A 404 -12.38 9.58 50.39
N GLY A 405 -13.53 9.03 50.00
CA GLY A 405 -14.40 9.63 49.00
C GLY A 405 -15.02 10.92 49.52
N GLN A 406 -14.30 12.04 49.40
CA GLN A 406 -14.84 13.38 49.61
C GLN A 406 -14.29 14.35 48.58
N LEU A 407 -15.22 14.95 47.83
CA LEU A 407 -15.01 16.08 46.93
C LEU A 407 -14.88 17.35 47.77
N GLU A 408 -13.68 17.91 47.87
CA GLU A 408 -13.49 19.31 48.28
C GLU A 408 -13.28 20.18 47.04
N LEU A 409 -14.24 21.08 46.80
CA LEU A 409 -14.15 22.20 45.88
C LEU A 409 -13.34 23.31 46.56
N ASN A 410 -12.06 23.47 46.18
CA ASN A 410 -11.28 24.63 46.59
C ASN A 410 -11.26 25.69 45.48
N SER A 411 -12.00 26.76 45.78
CA SER A 411 -12.02 28.06 45.13
C SER A 411 -10.65 28.74 45.28
N CYS A 412 -9.97 29.01 44.17
CA CYS A 412 -8.82 29.92 44.17
C CYS A 412 -9.31 31.37 44.15
N ARG A 413 -9.09 32.04 45.28
CA ARG A 413 -9.18 33.48 45.49
C ARG A 413 -7.83 34.09 45.11
N THR A 414 -7.83 35.04 44.17
CA THR A 414 -6.69 35.88 43.83
C THR A 414 -6.68 37.11 44.72
N GLU A 415 -5.58 37.36 45.43
CA GLU A 415 -5.19 38.70 45.90
C GLU A 415 -3.68 38.90 45.62
N ASP A 416 -3.38 40.13 45.21
CA ASP A 416 -2.14 40.83 44.83
C ASP A 416 -1.46 40.53 43.47
#